data_AF-A0A936P0X6-F1
#
_entry.id   AF-A0A936P0X6-F1
#
_cell.length_a   1.000
_cell.length_b   1.000
_cell.length_c   1.000
_cell.angle_alpha   90.00
_cell.angle_beta   90.00
_cell.angle_gamma   90.00
#
_symmetry.space_group_name_H-M   'P 1'
#
loop_
_entity.id
_entity.type
_entity.pdbx_description
1 polymer ?
#
loop_
_entity_poly.entity_id
_entity_poly.type
_entity_poly.pdbx_seq_one_letter_code
_entity_poly.pdbx_strand_id
1 'polypeptide(L)'
;MSPLFWLPPLLLLLTGMPAWSAAPVKFGDALHEKFHHARCIQCHQFNSGKSNGRGFTSHRSRYLCDNCHTRRITGLPRGEWLAPNEKLDYTGLGPAETCQLIKRNLGAGDPKAAMTRHLLEDARIRWALESGMTPAGRFPAVPGGYEAWAREAKAWIDGGMLCE
;
A
#
# COMPACT_ATOMS: atom_id res chain seq x y z
N MET A 1 72.82 1.50 20.72
CA MET A 1 72.17 1.73 19.41
C MET A 1 71.22 0.56 19.14
N SER A 2 70.04 0.87 18.61
CA SER A 2 68.74 0.18 18.72
C SER A 2 68.66 -1.30 18.31
N PRO A 3 67.71 -2.08 18.86
CA PRO A 3 67.27 -3.33 18.25
C PRO A 3 66.10 -3.06 17.26
N LEU A 4 66.22 -3.63 16.07
CA LEU A 4 65.18 -3.67 15.04
C LEU A 4 64.12 -4.71 15.42
N PHE A 5 62.89 -4.24 15.70
CA PHE A 5 61.72 -5.11 15.85
C PHE A 5 61.08 -5.33 14.47
N TRP A 6 61.08 -6.59 14.02
CA TRP A 6 60.29 -7.06 12.87
C TRP A 6 58.88 -7.40 13.34
N LEU A 7 57.87 -6.67 12.86
CA LEU A 7 56.46 -7.04 12.97
C LEU A 7 56.03 -7.72 11.66
N PRO A 8 55.41 -8.92 11.69
CA PRO A 8 54.85 -9.52 10.49
C PRO A 8 53.53 -8.83 10.12
N PRO A 9 53.16 -8.79 8.83
CA PRO A 9 51.88 -8.24 8.41
C PRO A 9 50.79 -9.27 8.71
N LEU A 10 49.95 -8.96 9.71
CA LEU A 10 48.73 -9.71 9.99
C LEU A 10 47.71 -9.39 8.88
N LEU A 11 47.70 -10.22 7.84
CA LEU A 11 46.72 -10.17 6.76
C LEU A 11 45.35 -10.56 7.36
N LEU A 12 44.50 -9.57 7.67
CA LEU A 12 43.11 -9.81 8.05
C LEU A 12 42.36 -10.38 6.84
N LEU A 13 42.20 -11.70 6.81
CA LEU A 13 41.19 -12.38 6.00
C LEU A 13 39.82 -12.04 6.56
N LEU A 14 39.24 -10.94 6.07
CA LEU A 14 37.81 -10.64 6.18
C LEU A 14 37.07 -11.68 5.34
N THR A 15 36.80 -12.84 5.93
CA THR A 15 35.90 -13.85 5.37
C THR A 15 34.53 -13.22 5.23
N GLY A 16 34.12 -12.98 3.99
CA GLY A 16 32.81 -12.45 3.64
C GLY A 16 31.71 -13.33 4.22
N MET A 17 31.02 -12.82 5.24
CA MET A 17 29.77 -13.42 5.66
C MET A 17 28.78 -13.29 4.50
N PRO A 18 28.08 -14.37 4.11
CA PRO A 18 27.00 -14.26 3.16
C PRO A 18 25.99 -13.28 3.76
N ALA A 19 25.71 -12.19 3.03
CA ALA A 19 24.59 -11.33 3.39
C ALA A 19 23.34 -12.20 3.36
N TRP A 20 22.86 -12.62 4.53
CA TRP A 20 21.55 -13.22 4.69
C TRP A 20 20.54 -12.13 4.34
N SER A 21 20.20 -12.04 3.06
CA SER A 21 19.06 -11.25 2.62
C SER A 21 17.85 -11.82 3.35
N ALA A 22 17.14 -10.95 4.08
CA ALA A 22 15.88 -11.31 4.68
C ALA A 22 14.98 -11.96 3.62
N ALA A 23 14.22 -12.99 4.02
CA ALA A 23 13.26 -13.63 3.12
C ALA A 23 12.33 -12.57 2.52
N PRO A 24 11.98 -12.67 1.22
CA PRO A 24 11.09 -11.71 0.60
C PRO A 24 9.75 -11.63 1.34
N VAL A 25 9.23 -10.42 1.52
CA VAL A 25 7.92 -10.20 2.13
C VAL A 25 6.83 -10.63 1.15
N LYS A 26 5.89 -11.45 1.63
CA LYS A 26 4.70 -11.88 0.87
C LYS A 26 3.52 -10.98 1.18
N PHE A 27 2.63 -10.81 0.20
CA PHE A 27 1.42 -10.02 0.34
C PHE A 27 0.54 -10.52 1.49
N GLY A 28 0.35 -11.85 1.57
CA GLY A 28 -0.52 -12.44 2.57
C GLY A 28 -0.06 -12.22 4.01
N ASP A 29 1.25 -12.23 4.25
CA ASP A 29 1.80 -12.09 5.59
C ASP A 29 1.75 -10.65 6.10
N ALA A 30 1.89 -9.66 5.21
CA ALA A 30 2.13 -8.27 5.61
C ALA A 30 0.98 -7.30 5.26
N LEU A 31 0.30 -7.52 4.12
CA LEU A 31 -0.57 -6.50 3.53
C LEU A 31 -2.04 -6.90 3.44
N HIS A 32 -2.36 -8.20 3.36
CA HIS A 32 -3.74 -8.65 3.13
C HIS A 32 -4.73 -8.08 4.15
N GLU A 33 -4.46 -8.22 5.45
CA GLU A 33 -5.35 -7.69 6.49
C GLU A 33 -5.54 -6.17 6.39
N LYS A 34 -4.48 -5.43 6.00
CA LYS A 34 -4.54 -3.98 5.85
C LYS A 34 -5.35 -3.57 4.61
N PHE A 35 -5.25 -4.31 3.52
CA PHE A 35 -6.06 -4.10 2.32
C PHE A 35 -7.54 -4.39 2.56
N HIS A 36 -7.84 -5.33 3.46
CA HIS A 36 -9.20 -5.69 3.87
C HIS A 36 -9.72 -4.90 5.07
N HIS A 37 -8.90 -4.02 5.65
CA HIS A 37 -9.30 -3.17 6.75
C HIS A 37 -10.47 -2.24 6.34
N ALA A 38 -11.38 -1.95 7.27
CA ALA A 38 -12.60 -1.17 7.03
C ALA A 38 -12.38 0.15 6.25
N ARG A 39 -11.27 0.84 6.54
CA ARG A 39 -10.87 2.09 5.87
C ARG A 39 -10.52 1.94 4.39
N CYS A 40 -9.97 0.80 4.01
CA CYS A 40 -9.53 0.49 2.65
C CYS A 40 -10.70 -0.13 1.87
N ILE A 41 -11.32 -1.15 2.46
CA ILE A 41 -12.38 -1.93 1.81
C ILE A 41 -13.59 -1.07 1.48
N GLN A 42 -13.93 -0.06 2.30
CA GLN A 42 -15.04 0.85 1.99
C GLN A 42 -14.88 1.55 0.63
N CYS A 43 -13.65 1.89 0.22
CA CYS A 43 -13.39 2.52 -1.06
C CYS A 43 -13.42 1.48 -2.17
N HIS A 44 -12.81 0.33 -1.94
CA HIS A 44 -12.71 -0.75 -2.92
C HIS A 44 -14.07 -1.41 -3.23
N GLN A 45 -14.97 -1.50 -2.25
CA GLN A 45 -16.34 -1.98 -2.46
C GLN A 45 -17.30 -0.90 -2.95
N PHE A 46 -16.93 0.39 -2.84
CA PHE A 46 -17.85 1.51 -3.06
C PHE A 46 -18.52 1.47 -4.44
N ASN A 47 -17.79 1.09 -5.49
CA ASN A 47 -18.32 1.06 -6.86
C ASN A 47 -18.91 -0.29 -7.26
N SER A 48 -18.79 -1.32 -6.42
CA SER A 48 -19.13 -2.69 -6.76
C SER A 48 -20.61 -2.99 -6.58
N GLY A 49 -21.32 -3.32 -7.65
CA GLY A 49 -22.71 -3.79 -7.56
C GLY A 49 -22.85 -5.07 -6.72
N LYS A 50 -21.83 -5.95 -6.72
CA LYS A 50 -21.80 -7.18 -5.91
C LYS A 50 -21.86 -6.87 -4.41
N SER A 51 -21.21 -5.80 -3.99
CA SER A 51 -21.13 -5.38 -2.59
C SER A 51 -22.14 -4.28 -2.24
N ASN A 52 -23.22 -4.17 -3.02
CA ASN A 52 -24.25 -3.13 -2.91
C ASN A 52 -23.67 -1.70 -2.95
N GLY A 53 -22.53 -1.56 -3.63
CA GLY A 53 -21.86 -0.30 -3.90
C GLY A 53 -22.66 0.57 -4.87
N ARG A 54 -22.34 1.86 -4.87
CA ARG A 54 -22.93 2.88 -5.74
C ARG A 54 -21.88 3.30 -6.76
N GLY A 55 -21.97 2.72 -7.97
CA GLY A 55 -21.05 3.03 -9.06
C GLY A 55 -20.86 4.54 -9.30
N PHE A 56 -19.62 4.97 -9.50
CA PHE A 56 -19.28 6.38 -9.67
C PHE A 56 -19.94 7.02 -10.91
N THR A 57 -20.28 6.23 -11.92
CA THR A 57 -20.96 6.65 -13.17
C THR A 57 -22.48 6.83 -13.01
N SER A 58 -23.11 6.28 -11.97
CA SER A 58 -24.56 6.45 -11.74
C SER A 58 -24.91 7.80 -11.08
N HIS A 59 -23.91 8.55 -10.64
CA HIS A 59 -24.11 9.78 -9.88
C HIS A 59 -24.26 11.01 -10.78
N ARG A 60 -25.49 11.32 -11.19
CA ARG A 60 -25.89 12.67 -11.66
C ARG A 60 -25.59 13.78 -10.64
N SER A 61 -25.27 13.40 -9.40
CA SER A 61 -25.03 14.28 -8.27
C SER A 61 -23.61 14.18 -7.67
N ARG A 62 -22.58 13.87 -8.49
CA ARG A 62 -21.17 13.87 -8.04
C ARG A 62 -20.77 15.12 -7.26
N TYR A 63 -21.33 16.27 -7.63
CA TYR A 63 -21.12 17.53 -6.94
C TYR A 63 -21.51 17.49 -5.45
N LEU A 64 -22.40 16.58 -5.02
CA LEU A 64 -22.75 16.39 -3.61
C LEU A 64 -21.63 15.71 -2.81
N CYS A 65 -20.80 14.88 -3.45
CA CYS A 65 -19.64 14.27 -2.82
C CYS A 65 -18.63 15.35 -2.40
N ASP A 66 -18.43 16.36 -3.24
CA ASP A 66 -17.51 17.48 -2.99
C ASP A 66 -17.93 18.33 -1.78
N ASN A 67 -19.19 18.29 -1.34
CA ASN A 67 -19.62 19.00 -0.14
C ASN A 67 -18.90 18.47 1.11
N CYS A 68 -18.53 17.18 1.11
CA CYS A 68 -17.78 16.55 2.19
C CYS A 68 -16.33 16.27 1.79
N HIS A 69 -16.05 15.91 0.53
CA HIS A 69 -14.71 15.65 0.01
C HIS A 69 -14.01 16.93 -0.45
N THR A 70 -13.92 17.90 0.46
CA THR A 70 -13.22 19.16 0.25
C THR A 70 -11.71 18.96 0.39
N ARG A 71 -10.90 19.85 -0.22
CA ARG A 71 -9.43 19.86 -0.06
C ARG A 71 -8.97 19.89 1.40
N ARG A 72 -9.76 20.50 2.29
CA ARG A 72 -9.48 20.53 3.74
C ARG A 72 -9.60 19.13 4.38
N ILE A 73 -10.50 18.29 3.89
CA ILE A 73 -10.78 16.96 4.47
C ILE A 73 -9.92 15.87 3.80
N THR A 74 -9.77 15.93 2.48
CA THR A 74 -9.12 14.87 1.69
C THR A 74 -7.73 15.24 1.18
N GLY A 75 -7.36 16.52 1.22
CA GLY A 75 -6.14 17.03 0.57
C GLY A 75 -6.24 17.19 -0.94
N LEU A 76 -7.32 16.70 -1.57
CA LEU A 76 -7.47 16.67 -3.03
C LEU A 76 -8.39 17.79 -3.57
N PRO A 77 -8.17 18.27 -4.81
CA PRO A 77 -9.10 19.12 -5.54
C PRO A 77 -10.49 18.47 -5.74
N ARG A 78 -11.48 19.31 -6.04
CA ARG A 78 -12.85 18.86 -6.35
C ARG A 78 -12.83 17.92 -7.56
N GLY A 79 -13.63 16.85 -7.49
CA GLY A 79 -13.70 15.85 -8.56
C GLY A 79 -12.52 14.87 -8.65
N GLU A 80 -11.43 15.09 -7.91
CA GLU A 80 -10.30 14.13 -7.87
C GLU A 80 -10.49 13.04 -6.81
N TRP A 81 -11.37 13.26 -5.83
CA TRP A 81 -11.72 12.24 -4.84
C TRP A 81 -12.61 11.15 -5.44
N LEU A 82 -12.00 10.01 -5.79
CA LEU A 82 -12.64 8.93 -6.51
C LEU A 82 -12.32 7.57 -5.89
N ALA A 83 -13.36 6.74 -5.73
CA ALA A 83 -13.20 5.32 -5.42
C ALA A 83 -12.61 4.55 -6.63
N PRO A 84 -11.86 3.46 -6.40
CA PRO A 84 -11.34 2.59 -7.46
C PRO A 84 -12.43 2.02 -8.37
N ASN A 85 -12.05 1.54 -9.56
CA ASN A 85 -12.97 0.85 -10.46
C ASN A 85 -13.66 -0.35 -9.77
N GLU A 86 -14.90 -0.66 -10.14
CA GLU A 86 -15.68 -1.78 -9.57
C GLU A 86 -14.98 -3.14 -9.64
N LYS A 87 -14.05 -3.33 -10.59
CA LYS A 87 -13.23 -4.54 -10.72
C LYS A 87 -12.17 -4.70 -9.63
N LEU A 88 -12.00 -3.70 -8.76
CA LEU A 88 -11.06 -3.70 -7.64
C LEU A 88 -11.76 -3.91 -6.29
N ASP A 89 -12.90 -4.59 -6.29
CA ASP A 89 -13.57 -5.03 -5.06
C ASP A 89 -12.83 -6.23 -4.45
N TYR A 90 -12.24 -6.03 -3.27
CA TYR A 90 -11.53 -7.07 -2.54
C TYR A 90 -12.43 -7.87 -1.60
N THR A 91 -13.73 -7.54 -1.51
CA THR A 91 -14.62 -8.09 -0.49
C THR A 91 -14.70 -9.61 -0.56
N GLY A 92 -14.30 -10.26 0.54
CA GLY A 92 -14.32 -11.71 0.70
C GLY A 92 -13.20 -12.47 0.00
N LEU A 93 -12.22 -11.80 -0.61
CA LEU A 93 -11.09 -12.44 -1.27
C LEU A 93 -10.01 -12.88 -0.29
N GLY A 94 -9.42 -14.06 -0.53
CA GLY A 94 -8.23 -14.52 0.18
C GLY A 94 -6.96 -13.72 -0.19
N PRO A 95 -5.83 -13.98 0.50
CA PRO A 95 -4.58 -13.26 0.26
C PRO A 95 -4.05 -13.41 -1.18
N ALA A 96 -3.90 -14.65 -1.66
CA ALA A 96 -3.49 -14.91 -3.03
C ALA A 96 -4.43 -14.26 -4.07
N GLU A 97 -5.75 -14.38 -3.88
CA GLU A 97 -6.75 -13.83 -4.80
C GLU A 97 -6.70 -12.30 -4.86
N THR A 98 -6.58 -11.66 -3.71
CA THR A 98 -6.46 -10.20 -3.59
C THR A 98 -5.19 -9.72 -4.30
N CYS A 99 -4.05 -10.34 -4.02
CA CYS A 99 -2.77 -10.01 -4.66
C CYS A 99 -2.83 -10.15 -6.19
N GLN A 100 -3.38 -11.27 -6.69
CA GLN A 100 -3.51 -11.49 -8.13
C GLN A 100 -4.47 -10.49 -8.78
N LEU A 101 -5.55 -10.10 -8.10
CA LEU A 101 -6.45 -9.07 -8.58
C LEU A 101 -5.76 -7.70 -8.69
N ILE A 102 -4.97 -7.32 -7.68
CA ILE A 102 -4.15 -6.10 -7.71
C ILE A 102 -3.21 -6.12 -8.92
N LYS A 103 -2.44 -7.20 -9.08
CA LYS A 103 -1.42 -7.33 -10.15
C LYS A 103 -2.03 -7.26 -11.54
N ARG A 104 -3.20 -7.89 -11.75
CA ARG A 104 -3.92 -7.87 -13.04
C ARG A 104 -4.44 -6.48 -13.43
N ASN A 105 -4.58 -5.55 -12.47
CA ASN A 105 -5.17 -4.24 -12.69
C ASN A 105 -4.17 -3.06 -12.58
N LEU A 106 -2.86 -3.32 -12.47
CA LEU A 106 -1.81 -2.28 -12.41
C LEU A 106 -1.71 -1.41 -13.68
N GLY A 107 -2.33 -1.83 -14.78
CA GLY A 107 -2.21 -1.18 -16.08
C GLY A 107 -0.90 -1.54 -16.78
N ALA A 108 -0.62 -0.88 -17.91
CA ALA A 108 0.63 -1.04 -18.65
C ALA A 108 1.76 -0.17 -18.07
N GLY A 109 3.01 -0.56 -18.28
CA GLY A 109 4.20 0.17 -17.82
C GLY A 109 4.98 -0.58 -16.75
N ASP A 110 5.85 0.12 -16.01
CA ASP A 110 6.63 -0.45 -14.91
C ASP A 110 5.72 -0.74 -13.69
N PRO A 111 5.48 -2.02 -13.35
CA PRO A 111 4.62 -2.40 -12.22
C PRO A 111 5.15 -1.90 -10.87
N LYS A 112 6.49 -1.85 -10.71
CA LYS A 112 7.12 -1.42 -9.46
C LYS A 112 6.87 0.06 -9.21
N ALA A 113 7.12 0.89 -10.23
CA ALA A 113 6.85 2.32 -10.15
C ALA A 113 5.35 2.62 -9.99
N ALA A 114 4.47 1.90 -10.70
CA ALA A 114 3.02 2.06 -10.56
C ALA A 114 2.54 1.73 -9.15
N MET A 115 3.01 0.60 -8.58
CA MET A 115 2.64 0.21 -7.21
C MET A 115 3.21 1.18 -6.17
N THR A 116 4.44 1.66 -6.36
CA THR A 116 5.07 2.65 -5.48
C THR A 116 4.24 3.93 -5.43
N ARG A 117 3.92 4.50 -6.61
CA ARG A 117 3.09 5.72 -6.69
C ARG A 117 1.74 5.52 -6.02
N HIS A 118 1.06 4.40 -6.28
CA HIS A 118 -0.24 4.18 -5.68
C HIS A 118 -0.15 3.99 -4.16
N LEU A 119 0.63 3.01 -3.68
CA LEU A 119 0.64 2.64 -2.27
C LEU A 119 1.30 3.67 -1.36
N LEU A 120 2.25 4.47 -1.86
CA LEU A 120 3.05 5.36 -1.01
C LEU A 120 2.76 6.84 -1.25
N GLU A 121 2.32 7.23 -2.44
CA GLU A 121 2.19 8.65 -2.84
C GLU A 121 0.73 9.08 -3.06
N ASP A 122 -0.21 8.14 -3.20
CA ASP A 122 -1.63 8.46 -3.44
C ASP A 122 -2.27 9.08 -2.19
N ALA A 123 -2.75 10.31 -2.35
CA ALA A 123 -3.42 11.05 -1.28
C ALA A 123 -4.66 10.31 -0.71
N ARG A 124 -5.32 9.46 -1.50
CA ARG A 124 -6.47 8.66 -1.03
C ARG A 124 -6.04 7.57 -0.06
N ILE A 125 -4.92 6.90 -0.34
CA ILE A 125 -4.34 5.91 0.56
C ILE A 125 -3.83 6.59 1.82
N ARG A 126 -3.14 7.73 1.67
CA ARG A 126 -2.70 8.53 2.82
C ARG A 126 -3.87 8.95 3.71
N TRP A 127 -4.95 9.46 3.12
CA TRP A 127 -6.17 9.81 3.86
C TRP A 127 -6.77 8.61 4.59
N ALA A 128 -6.79 7.42 3.97
CA ALA A 128 -7.32 6.23 4.61
C ALA A 128 -6.45 5.84 5.82
N LEU A 129 -5.14 5.88 5.70
CA LEU A 129 -4.22 5.53 6.79
C LEU A 129 -4.27 6.55 7.94
N GLU A 130 -4.26 7.85 7.64
CA GLU A 130 -4.15 8.91 8.65
C GLU A 130 -5.51 9.36 9.23
N SER A 131 -6.53 9.53 8.39
CA SER A 131 -7.81 10.14 8.78
C SER A 131 -8.95 9.13 8.85
N GLY A 132 -9.33 8.53 7.71
CA GLY A 132 -10.50 7.64 7.60
C GLY A 132 -11.82 8.28 8.04
N MET A 133 -11.93 9.61 7.98
CA MET A 133 -13.09 10.37 8.45
C MET A 133 -14.22 10.37 7.43
N THR A 134 -15.39 9.87 7.79
CA THR A 134 -16.61 9.96 6.98
C THR A 134 -17.65 10.89 7.62
N PRO A 135 -18.72 11.27 6.90
CA PRO A 135 -19.83 11.98 7.51
C PRO A 135 -20.48 11.24 8.70
N ALA A 136 -20.38 9.91 8.73
CA ALA A 136 -20.89 9.07 9.83
C ALA A 136 -19.88 8.89 10.98
N GLY A 137 -18.72 9.54 10.90
CA GLY A 137 -17.63 9.44 11.88
C GLY A 137 -16.39 8.73 11.33
N ARG A 138 -15.43 8.48 12.22
CA ARG A 138 -14.11 7.95 11.89
C ARG A 138 -14.06 6.43 12.12
N PHE A 139 -13.61 5.69 11.11
CA PHE A 139 -13.32 4.26 11.25
C PHE A 139 -12.09 4.01 12.16
N PRO A 140 -11.96 2.81 12.77
CA PRO A 140 -10.75 2.41 13.49
C PRO A 140 -9.48 2.68 12.69
N ALA A 141 -8.37 3.00 13.34
CA ALA A 141 -7.11 3.22 12.65
C ALA A 141 -6.56 1.89 12.10
N VAL A 142 -5.93 1.93 10.92
CA VAL A 142 -5.22 0.77 10.38
C VAL A 142 -4.04 0.47 11.33
N PRO A 143 -3.86 -0.79 11.77
CA PRO A 143 -2.76 -1.15 12.66
C PRO A 143 -1.39 -0.69 12.15
N GLY A 144 -0.63 -0.02 13.03
CA GLY A 144 0.68 0.53 12.73
C GLY A 144 0.70 1.78 11.84
N GLY A 145 -0.45 2.25 11.35
CA GLY A 145 -0.57 3.49 10.58
C GLY A 145 0.28 3.51 9.29
N TYR A 146 0.58 4.73 8.83
CA TYR A 146 1.32 4.95 7.59
C TYR A 146 2.75 4.40 7.64
N GLU A 147 3.45 4.51 8.77
CA GLU A 147 4.85 4.06 8.86
C GLU A 147 4.98 2.54 8.68
N ALA A 148 4.10 1.76 9.33
CA ALA A 148 4.08 0.31 9.14
C ALA A 148 3.69 -0.06 7.72
N TRP A 149 2.63 0.58 7.19
CA TRP A 149 2.20 0.40 5.80
C TRP A 149 3.32 0.67 4.80
N ALA A 150 3.99 1.82 4.89
CA ALA A 150 5.02 2.22 3.94
C ALA A 150 6.22 1.26 3.96
N ARG A 151 6.65 0.82 5.15
CA ARG A 151 7.73 -0.18 5.29
C ARG A 151 7.37 -1.50 4.63
N GLU A 152 6.19 -2.03 4.94
CA GLU A 152 5.75 -3.35 4.44
C GLU A 152 5.44 -3.32 2.94
N ALA A 153 4.75 -2.27 2.47
CA ALA A 153 4.49 -2.08 1.05
C ALA A 153 5.80 -1.96 0.26
N LYS A 154 6.75 -1.16 0.75
CA LYS A 154 8.07 -1.05 0.12
C LYS A 154 8.80 -2.40 0.09
N ALA A 155 8.82 -3.13 1.20
CA ALA A 155 9.47 -4.43 1.27
C ALA A 155 8.84 -5.46 0.31
N TRP A 156 7.51 -5.47 0.21
CA TRP A 156 6.78 -6.32 -0.73
C TRP A 156 7.07 -5.96 -2.19
N ILE A 157 7.07 -4.65 -2.52
CA ILE A 157 7.37 -4.14 -3.86
C ILE A 157 8.82 -4.48 -4.26
N ASP A 158 9.78 -4.22 -3.37
CA ASP A 158 11.20 -4.53 -3.60
C ASP A 158 11.48 -6.03 -3.68
N GLY A 159 10.70 -6.84 -2.95
CA GLY A 159 10.75 -8.29 -2.95
C GLY A 159 10.06 -8.96 -4.15
N GLY A 160 9.61 -8.20 -5.15
CA GLY A 160 9.02 -8.75 -6.38
C GLY A 160 7.51 -8.98 -6.33
N MET A 161 6.80 -8.40 -5.35
CA MET A 161 5.35 -8.49 -5.20
C MET A 161 4.84 -9.94 -5.20
N LEU A 162 5.42 -10.76 -4.33
CA LEU A 162 5.01 -12.15 -4.11
C LEU A 162 3.65 -12.21 -3.42
N CYS A 163 2.77 -13.10 -3.87
CA CYS A 163 1.43 -13.20 -3.27
C CYS A 163 1.45 -14.07 -2.01
N GLU A 164 2.03 -15.26 -2.13
CA GLU A 164 2.25 -16.28 -1.10
C GLU A 164 3.54 -17.05 -1.38
#